data_AF-A0A8D8HLD4-F1
#
_entry.id   AF-A0A8D8HLD4-F1
#
_cell.length_a   1.000
_cell.length_b   1.000
_cell.length_c   1.000
_cell.angle_alpha   90.00
_cell.angle_beta   90.00
_cell.angle_gamma   90.00
#
_symmetry.space_group_name_H-M   'P 1'
#
loop_
_entity.id
_entity.type
_entity.pdbx_description
1 polymer ?
#
loop_
_entity_poly.entity_id
_entity_poly.type
_entity_poly.pdbx_seq_one_letter_code
_entity_poly.pdbx_strand_id
1 'polypeptide(L)'
;AVLVTRMDLNHDEFVDRHELKAWILRSFKSLAEEESTDRFEDIDTNGDDIITWEEYYADTYGMESDDDEDGERQFDPTKEEEKKLIADDKEMFEAADENKDGKL
;
A
#
# COMPACT_ATOMS: atom_id res chain seq x y z
N ALA A 1 -10.39 -28.50 11.24
CA ALA A 1 -9.15 -27.83 11.67
C ALA A 1 -8.24 -27.62 10.45
N VAL A 2 -8.58 -26.69 9.55
CA VAL A 2 -7.86 -26.51 8.27
C VAL A 2 -6.62 -25.62 8.42
N LEU A 3 -6.62 -24.73 9.42
CA LEU A 3 -5.52 -23.79 9.65
C LEU A 3 -4.27 -24.48 10.20
N VAL A 4 -4.44 -25.39 11.16
CA VAL A 4 -3.34 -26.15 11.78
C VAL A 4 -2.58 -26.96 10.73
N THR A 5 -3.29 -27.60 9.79
CA THR A 5 -2.67 -28.37 8.68
C THR A 5 -1.87 -27.50 7.70
N ARG A 6 -2.11 -26.17 7.67
CA ARG A 6 -1.33 -25.22 6.86
C ARG A 6 -0.17 -24.59 7.62
N MET A 7 -0.14 -24.75 8.95
CA MET A 7 0.90 -24.28 9.86
C MET A 7 1.97 -25.34 10.08
N ASP A 8 1.52 -26.57 10.29
CA ASP A 8 2.33 -27.77 10.44
C ASP A 8 3.00 -28.11 9.10
N LEU A 9 4.27 -27.73 8.97
CA LEU A 9 5.07 -27.91 7.75
C LEU A 9 5.80 -29.25 7.75
N ASN A 10 6.10 -29.77 8.94
CA ASN A 10 6.81 -31.04 9.10
C ASN A 10 5.84 -32.24 9.21
N HIS A 11 4.53 -31.99 9.25
CA HIS A 11 3.44 -32.96 9.39
C HIS A 11 3.54 -33.81 10.66
N ASP A 12 4.01 -33.23 11.76
CA ASP A 12 4.13 -33.92 13.06
C ASP A 12 2.86 -33.85 13.92
N GLU A 13 1.79 -33.27 13.39
CA GLU A 13 0.49 -33.02 14.06
C GLU A 13 0.55 -31.99 15.20
N PHE A 14 1.70 -31.39 15.45
CA PHE A 14 1.90 -30.27 16.36
C PHE A 14 2.28 -29.01 15.58
N VAL A 15 2.23 -27.86 16.25
CA VAL A 15 2.74 -26.61 15.70
C VAL A 15 3.77 -26.10 16.67
N ASP A 16 5.03 -26.13 16.26
CA ASP A 16 6.12 -25.63 17.07
C ASP A 16 6.26 -24.09 16.97
N ARG A 17 7.13 -23.51 17.80
CA ARG A 17 7.34 -22.05 17.83
C ARG A 17 7.88 -21.52 16.50
N HIS A 18 8.72 -22.28 15.80
CA HIS A 18 9.30 -21.89 14.52
C HIS A 18 8.24 -21.92 13.43
N GLU A 19 7.41 -22.95 13.39
CA GLU A 19 6.29 -23.09 12.45
C GLU A 19 5.24 -22.00 12.67
N LEU A 20 4.89 -21.71 13.93
CA LEU A 20 4.01 -20.59 14.26
C LEU A 20 4.59 -19.26 13.78
N LYS A 21 5.88 -19.01 14.03
CA LYS A 21 6.55 -17.78 13.59
C LYS A 21 6.60 -17.69 12.07
N ALA A 22 6.93 -18.79 11.39
CA ALA A 22 6.99 -18.86 9.93
C ALA A 22 5.60 -18.62 9.31
N TRP A 23 4.55 -19.19 9.91
CA TRP A 23 3.19 -18.94 9.47
C TRP A 23 2.79 -17.49 9.64
N ILE A 24 3.08 -16.87 10.79
CA ILE A 24 2.76 -15.46 11.05
C ILE A 24 3.46 -14.56 10.03
N LEU A 25 4.76 -14.79 9.77
CA LEU A 25 5.49 -14.01 8.77
C LEU A 25 4.91 -14.21 7.36
N ARG A 26 4.56 -15.44 7.00
CA ARG A 26 3.93 -15.74 5.71
C ARG A 26 2.56 -15.08 5.60
N SER A 27 1.74 -15.10 6.64
CA SER A 27 0.42 -14.47 6.61
C SER A 27 0.53 -12.96 6.51
N PHE A 28 1.47 -12.33 7.23
CA PHE A 28 1.74 -10.91 7.09
C PHE A 28 2.20 -10.56 5.68
N LYS A 29 3.09 -11.37 5.08
CA LYS A 29 3.50 -11.16 3.68
C LYS A 29 2.32 -11.27 2.72
N SER A 30 1.52 -12.33 2.87
CA SER A 30 0.34 -12.56 2.02
C SER A 30 -0.68 -11.44 2.16
N LEU A 31 -0.92 -10.95 3.37
CA LEU A 31 -1.82 -9.83 3.63
C LEU A 31 -1.28 -8.54 3.00
N ALA A 32 0.02 -8.28 3.15
CA ALA A 32 0.65 -7.12 2.53
C ALA A 32 0.58 -7.19 1.00
N GLU A 33 0.75 -8.36 0.40
CA GLU A 33 0.64 -8.58 -1.05
C GLU A 33 -0.79 -8.38 -1.55
N GLU A 34 -1.79 -8.89 -0.82
CA GLU A 34 -3.21 -8.67 -1.11
C GLU A 34 -3.57 -7.17 -0.99
N GLU A 35 -3.22 -6.52 0.12
CA GLU A 35 -3.49 -5.09 0.33
C GLU A 35 -2.76 -4.21 -0.70
N SER A 36 -1.52 -4.56 -1.08
CA SER A 36 -0.80 -3.86 -2.15
C SER A 36 -1.46 -4.05 -3.50
N THR A 37 -2.02 -5.22 -3.80
CA THR A 37 -2.72 -5.49 -5.06
C THR A 37 -4.02 -4.69 -5.14
N ASP A 38 -4.83 -4.74 -4.08
CA ASP A 38 -6.10 -4.00 -4.02
C ASP A 38 -5.84 -2.48 -4.16
N ARG A 39 -4.86 -1.94 -3.43
CA ARG A 39 -4.47 -0.53 -3.56
C ARG A 39 -3.93 -0.18 -4.94
N PHE A 40 -3.21 -1.09 -5.57
CA PHE A 40 -2.67 -0.86 -6.90
C PHE A 40 -3.79 -0.69 -7.91
N GLU A 41 -4.81 -1.56 -7.86
CA GLU A 41 -5.99 -1.48 -8.72
C GLU A 41 -6.81 -0.19 -8.49
N ASP A 42 -6.88 0.30 -7.25
CA ASP A 42 -7.57 1.56 -6.92
C ASP A 42 -6.84 2.80 -7.47
N ILE A 43 -5.50 2.81 -7.43
CA ILE A 43 -4.67 3.94 -7.87
C ILE A 43 -4.49 3.97 -9.39
N ASP A 44 -4.32 2.81 -10.05
CA ASP A 44 -4.18 2.70 -11.51
C ASP A 44 -5.52 2.94 -12.23
N THR A 45 -5.92 4.21 -12.27
CA THR A 45 -7.16 4.65 -12.92
C THR A 45 -7.15 4.46 -14.43
N ASN A 46 -5.96 4.38 -15.04
CA ASN A 46 -5.80 4.32 -16.48
C ASN A 46 -5.68 2.87 -17.00
N GLY A 47 -5.38 1.92 -16.12
CA GLY A 47 -5.31 0.49 -16.37
C GLY A 47 -4.10 0.08 -17.22
N ASP A 48 -2.98 0.80 -17.11
CA ASP A 48 -1.72 0.45 -17.80
C ASP A 48 -0.78 -0.40 -16.96
N ASP A 49 -1.23 -0.89 -15.79
CA ASP A 49 -0.46 -1.66 -14.82
C ASP A 49 0.79 -0.89 -14.36
N ILE A 50 0.73 0.44 -14.33
CA ILE A 50 1.84 1.30 -13.92
C ILE A 50 1.30 2.48 -13.12
N ILE A 51 1.87 2.77 -11.94
CA ILE A 51 1.46 3.94 -11.17
C ILE A 51 2.35 5.13 -11.53
N THR A 52 1.76 6.19 -12.07
CA THR A 52 2.49 7.47 -12.23
C THR A 52 2.37 8.35 -10.99
N TRP A 53 3.29 9.32 -10.87
CA TRP A 53 3.22 10.32 -9.80
C TRP A 53 1.89 11.09 -9.82
N GLU A 54 1.32 11.36 -10.99
CA GLU A 54 0.03 12.04 -11.10
C GLU A 54 -1.12 11.23 -10.50
N GLU A 55 -1.13 9.91 -10.71
CA GLU A 55 -2.15 9.00 -10.16
C GLU A 55 -2.00 8.85 -8.66
N TYR A 56 -0.78 8.62 -8.17
CA TYR A 56 -0.48 8.60 -6.73
C TYR A 56 -0.88 9.91 -6.04
N TYR A 57 -0.57 11.04 -6.68
CA TYR A 57 -0.93 12.36 -6.17
C TYR A 57 -2.45 12.58 -6.15
N ALA A 58 -3.16 12.14 -7.19
CA ALA A 58 -4.62 12.27 -7.26
C ALA A 58 -5.33 11.38 -6.22
N ASP A 59 -4.87 10.16 -6.00
CA ASP A 59 -5.42 9.28 -4.96
C ASP A 59 -5.15 9.83 -3.55
N THR A 60 -3.91 10.29 -3.29
CA THR A 60 -3.49 10.71 -1.94
C THR A 60 -3.97 12.12 -1.58
N TYR A 61 -4.04 13.03 -2.56
CA TYR A 61 -4.27 14.47 -2.35
C TYR A 61 -5.40 15.05 -3.22
N GLY A 62 -5.98 14.27 -4.13
CA GLY A 62 -7.04 14.71 -5.00
C GLY A 62 -8.35 14.91 -4.24
N MET A 63 -8.75 16.17 -4.11
CA MET A 63 -10.12 16.55 -3.75
C MET A 63 -11.04 16.37 -4.95
N GLU A 64 -11.61 15.18 -5.17
CA GLU A 64 -12.81 15.01 -6.01
C GLU A 64 -13.74 13.93 -5.44
N SER A 65 -14.12 14.07 -4.17
CA SER A 65 -15.40 13.50 -3.72
C SER A 65 -16.36 14.66 -3.51
N ASP A 66 -17.40 14.73 -4.36
CA ASP A 66 -18.60 15.58 -4.23
C ASP A 66 -19.37 15.37 -2.89
N ASP A 67 -18.88 14.50 -2.01
CA ASP A 67 -19.32 14.29 -0.62
C ASP A 67 -18.41 15.08 0.35
N ASP A 68 -18.41 16.41 0.24
CA ASP A 68 -17.88 17.29 1.29
C ASP A 68 -18.78 17.20 2.53
N GLU A 69 -18.48 16.31 3.48
CA GLU A 69 -18.91 16.49 4.87
C GLU A 69 -18.16 17.70 5.44
N ASP A 70 -18.91 18.66 6.00
CA ASP A 70 -18.39 19.89 6.57
C ASP A 70 -17.61 19.61 7.88
N GLY A 71 -16.34 19.23 7.73
CA GLY A 71 -15.44 18.95 8.86
C GLY A 71 -14.08 18.35 8.51
N GLU A 72 -13.87 17.82 7.31
CA GLU A 72 -12.57 17.26 6.92
C GLU A 72 -11.58 18.36 6.53
N ARG A 73 -10.31 18.21 6.92
CA ARG A 73 -9.25 19.15 6.57
C ARG A 73 -9.02 19.10 5.06
N GLN A 74 -9.58 20.08 4.34
CA GLN A 74 -9.27 20.27 2.93
C GLN A 74 -7.76 20.49 2.74
N PHE A 75 -7.19 19.68 1.86
CA PHE A 75 -5.81 19.78 1.39
C PHE A 75 -5.59 21.11 0.65
N ASP A 76 -4.95 22.06 1.30
CA ASP A 76 -4.51 23.32 0.71
C ASP A 76 -3.04 23.24 0.25
N PRO A 77 -2.76 22.97 -1.04
CA PRO A 77 -1.40 22.88 -1.57
C PRO A 77 -0.64 24.20 -1.50
N THR A 78 -1.27 25.30 -1.08
CA THR A 78 -0.59 26.58 -0.86
C THR A 78 0.08 26.66 0.51
N LYS A 79 -0.32 25.84 1.49
CA LYS A 79 0.30 25.78 2.82
C LYS A 79 1.66 25.11 2.76
N GLU A 80 2.63 25.69 3.45
CA GLU A 80 4.01 25.18 3.49
C GLU A 80 4.12 23.78 4.12
N GLU A 81 3.28 23.47 5.11
CA GLU A 81 3.25 22.15 5.74
C GLU A 81 2.83 21.06 4.75
N GLU A 82 1.84 21.35 3.91
CA GLU A 82 1.29 20.42 2.92
C GLU A 82 2.23 20.27 1.73
N LYS A 83 2.85 21.36 1.26
CA LYS A 83 3.93 21.28 0.26
C LYS A 83 5.10 20.42 0.74
N LYS A 84 5.42 20.49 2.04
CA LYS A 84 6.49 19.68 2.60
C LYS A 84 6.10 18.19 2.59
N LEU A 85 4.84 17.87 2.95
CA LEU A 85 4.33 16.50 2.85
C LEU A 85 4.39 15.96 1.42
N ILE A 86 3.94 16.74 0.43
CA ILE A 86 4.04 16.36 -0.99
C ILE A 86 5.50 16.13 -1.40
N ALA A 87 6.42 16.98 -0.95
CA ALA A 87 7.83 16.87 -1.30
C ALA A 87 8.48 15.63 -0.67
N ASP A 88 8.18 15.35 0.60
CA ASP A 88 8.65 14.16 1.32
C ASP A 88 8.09 12.89 0.64
N ASP A 89 6.81 12.88 0.27
CA ASP A 89 6.18 11.76 -0.46
C ASP A 89 6.75 11.55 -1.85
N LYS A 90 7.04 12.65 -2.56
CA LYS A 90 7.69 12.58 -3.88
C LYS A 90 9.08 11.96 -3.79
N GLU A 91 9.85 12.29 -2.75
CA GLU A 91 11.15 11.67 -2.52
C GLU A 91 11.00 10.17 -2.23
N MET A 92 9.96 9.76 -1.48
CA MET A 92 9.68 8.34 -1.25
C MET A 92 9.29 7.62 -2.55
N PHE A 93 8.47 8.25 -3.40
CA PHE A 93 8.09 7.72 -4.71
C PHE A 93 9.32 7.52 -5.61
N GLU A 94 10.17 8.53 -5.72
CA GLU A 94 11.42 8.46 -6.49
C GLU A 94 12.42 7.44 -5.91
N ALA A 95 12.37 7.15 -4.61
CA ALA A 95 13.20 6.13 -3.98
C ALA A 95 12.68 4.70 -4.23
N ALA A 96 11.37 4.54 -4.39
CA ALA A 96 10.75 3.28 -4.79
C ALA A 96 10.94 2.99 -6.27
N ASP A 97 11.06 4.03 -7.11
CA ASP A 97 11.40 3.92 -8.53
C ASP A 97 12.89 3.54 -8.71
N GLU A 98 13.15 2.23 -8.73
CA GLU A 98 14.50 1.67 -8.92
C GLU A 98 15.10 2.01 -10.30
N ASN A 99 14.26 2.20 -11.33
CA ASN A 99 14.70 2.35 -12.71
C ASN A 99 14.77 3.83 -13.18
N LYS A 100 14.20 4.75 -12.39
CA LYS A 100 14.12 6.20 -12.60
C LYS A 100 13.35 6.63 -13.84
N ASP A 101 12.35 5.87 -14.26
CA ASP A 101 11.47 6.21 -15.38
C ASP A 101 10.29 7.10 -14.98
N GLY A 102 10.17 7.44 -13.68
CA GLY A 102 9.11 8.27 -13.13
C GLY A 102 7.83 7.51 -12.87
N LYS A 103 7.90 6.18 -12.82
CA LYS A 103 6.78 5.27 -12.68
C LYS A 103 7.12 4.11 -11.72
N LEU A 104 6.08 3.52 -11.12
CA LEU A 104 6.20 2.37 -10.21
C LEU A 104 5.54 1.11 -10.79
#